data_AF-A0A4V0XGP4-F1
#
_entry.id   AF-A0A4V0XGP4-F1
#
_cell.length_a   1.000
_cell.length_b   1.000
_cell.length_c   1.000
_cell.angle_alpha   90.00
_cell.angle_beta   90.00
_cell.angle_gamma   90.00
#
_symmetry.space_group_name_H-M   'P 1'
#
loop_
_entity.id
_entity.type
_entity.pdbx_description
1 polymer ?
#
loop_
_entity_poly.entity_id
_entity_poly.type
_entity_poly.pdbx_seq_one_letter_code
_entity_poly.pdbx_strand_id
1 'polypeptide(L)'
;MTRGQDNPQLIFESMNSTGKDLSQADLIRNFVLMDLEHDFQTDLYQRFWQPMESGFVQNKFDEFMRHYLTTKTGVIPKIEKVYDEFKKYSHVIRAENEDSQTHIKNLVISLKDYAGYFCAMAFDKETDKELRVTFHDLRELKVDVV
;
A
#
# COMPACT_ATOMS: atom_id res chain seq x y z
N MET A 1 13.02 13.13 33.35
CA MET A 1 14.08 13.19 32.32
C MET A 1 14.17 11.78 31.76
N THR A 2 13.50 11.46 30.65
CA THR A 2 14.05 11.51 29.29
C THR A 2 12.94 11.82 28.26
N ARG A 3 12.88 13.07 27.79
CA ARG A 3 12.33 13.42 26.47
C ARG A 3 13.48 13.16 25.48
N GLY A 4 13.29 12.34 24.45
CA GLY A 4 14.31 12.18 23.39
C GLY A 4 14.58 10.78 22.85
N GLN A 5 13.63 9.84 22.91
CA GLN A 5 13.55 8.77 21.91
C GLN A 5 12.30 9.05 21.10
N ASP A 6 12.40 10.05 20.23
CA ASP A 6 11.33 10.39 19.33
C ASP A 6 11.15 9.21 18.37
N ASN A 7 10.01 8.51 18.49
CA ASN A 7 9.63 7.45 17.55
C ASN A 7 9.70 8.06 16.13
N PRO A 8 10.57 7.56 15.23
CA PRO A 8 10.76 8.14 13.90
C PRO A 8 9.44 8.33 13.15
N GLN A 9 8.47 7.45 13.37
CA GLN A 9 7.14 7.54 12.79
C GLN A 9 6.35 8.74 13.31
N LEU A 10 6.45 9.05 14.61
CA LEU A 10 5.80 10.22 15.23
C LEU A 10 6.44 11.53 14.76
N ILE A 11 7.77 11.55 14.57
CA ILE A 11 8.46 12.72 14.01
C ILE A 11 7.96 12.98 12.60
N PHE A 12 7.96 11.93 11.76
CA PHE A 12 7.52 12.02 10.38
C PHE A 12 6.06 12.48 10.26
N GLU A 13 5.17 11.95 11.11
CA GLU A 13 3.76 12.38 11.16
C GLU A 13 3.61 13.84 11.61
N SER A 14 4.37 14.27 12.61
CA SER A 14 4.36 15.67 13.06
C SER A 14 4.84 16.63 11.97
N MET A 15 5.86 16.26 11.19
CA MET A 15 6.38 17.04 10.07
C MET A 15 5.39 17.11 8.90
N ASN A 16 4.69 16.01 8.57
CA ASN A 16 3.68 16.02 7.52
C ASN A 16 2.46 16.87 7.90
N SER A 17 2.08 16.88 9.18
CA SER A 17 0.94 17.67 9.67
C SER A 17 1.17 19.20 9.60
N THR A 18 2.41 19.64 9.38
CA THR A 18 2.81 21.06 9.34
C THR A 18 3.28 21.54 7.95
N GLY A 19 3.21 20.71 6.90
CA GLY A 19 3.79 21.00 5.57
C GLY A 19 2.94 20.57 4.37
N LYS A 20 3.59 20.37 3.20
CA LYS A 20 2.98 19.90 1.94
C LYS A 20 2.41 18.49 2.12
N ASP A 21 1.15 18.27 1.73
CA ASP A 21 0.48 16.98 1.83
C ASP A 21 1.26 15.89 1.08
N LEU A 22 1.75 14.89 1.81
CA LEU A 22 2.29 13.67 1.23
C LEU A 22 1.16 12.80 0.70
N SER A 23 1.44 12.07 -0.39
CA SER A 23 0.48 11.10 -0.91
C SER A 23 0.37 9.89 0.02
N GLN A 24 -0.73 9.13 -0.09
CA GLN A 24 -0.87 7.87 0.67
C GLN A 24 0.26 6.88 0.34
N ALA A 25 0.74 6.87 -0.92
CA ALA A 25 1.89 6.09 -1.34
C ALA A 25 3.15 6.48 -0.57
N ASP A 26 3.43 7.79 -0.46
CA ASP A 26 4.58 8.28 0.31
C ASP A 26 4.47 7.91 1.79
N LEU A 27 3.30 8.06 2.40
CA LEU A 27 3.07 7.72 3.81
C LEU A 27 3.32 6.22 4.07
N ILE A 28 2.77 5.36 3.23
CA ILE A 28 2.92 3.91 3.36
C ILE A 28 4.36 3.49 3.08
N ARG A 29 5.02 4.06 2.05
CA ARG A 29 6.43 3.81 1.75
C ARG A 29 7.30 4.11 2.95
N ASN A 30 7.11 5.27 3.56
CA ASN A 30 7.92 5.68 4.71
C ASN A 30 7.67 4.74 5.89
N PHE A 31 6.43 4.37 6.18
CA PHE A 31 6.11 3.40 7.23
C PHE A 31 6.79 2.04 7.03
N VAL A 32 6.73 1.46 5.83
CA VAL A 32 7.32 0.12 5.61
C VAL A 32 8.84 0.13 5.55
N LEU A 33 9.48 1.30 5.40
CA LEU A 33 10.94 1.41 5.29
C LEU A 33 11.63 1.91 6.57
N MET A 34 10.90 2.43 7.56
CA MET A 34 11.49 3.20 8.67
C MET A 34 12.25 2.36 9.71
N ASP A 35 11.76 1.15 10.00
CA ASP A 35 12.30 0.28 11.06
C ASP A 35 13.16 -0.88 10.49
N LEU A 36 13.71 -0.71 9.29
CA LEU A 36 14.49 -1.73 8.59
C LEU A 36 15.99 -1.42 8.60
N GLU A 37 16.82 -2.47 8.60
CA GLU A 37 18.26 -2.32 8.37
C GLU A 37 18.54 -1.78 6.97
N HIS A 38 19.61 -1.00 6.81
CA HIS A 38 19.88 -0.23 5.58
C HIS A 38 19.94 -1.10 4.31
N ASP A 39 20.62 -2.23 4.36
CA ASP A 39 20.74 -3.15 3.22
C ASP A 39 19.37 -3.76 2.87
N PHE A 40 18.60 -4.12 3.89
CA PHE A 40 17.27 -4.68 3.72
C PHE A 40 16.25 -3.65 3.21
N GLN A 41 16.32 -2.40 3.69
CA GLN A 41 15.55 -1.27 3.21
C GLN A 41 15.78 -1.05 1.70
N THR A 42 17.05 -1.11 1.27
CA THR A 42 17.43 -0.93 -0.13
C THR A 42 16.92 -2.07 -1.01
N ASP A 43 17.10 -3.33 -0.59
CA ASP A 43 16.59 -4.52 -1.32
C ASP A 43 15.06 -4.47 -1.44
N LEU A 44 14.36 -4.18 -0.34
CA LEU A 44 12.91 -4.12 -0.29
C LEU A 44 12.35 -3.01 -1.21
N TYR A 45 12.99 -1.83 -1.17
CA TYR A 45 12.60 -0.71 -2.00
C TYR A 45 12.81 -1.00 -3.48
N GLN A 46 14.00 -1.40 -3.89
CA GLN A 46 14.34 -1.55 -5.31
C GLN A 46 13.60 -2.72 -5.97
N ARG A 47 13.41 -3.83 -5.26
CA ARG A 47 12.84 -5.05 -5.85
C ARG A 47 11.33 -5.13 -5.79
N PHE A 48 10.72 -4.52 -4.77
CA PHE A 48 9.28 -4.69 -4.53
C PHE A 48 8.54 -3.36 -4.55
N TRP A 49 8.98 -2.36 -3.77
CA TRP A 49 8.25 -1.10 -3.66
C TRP A 49 8.30 -0.27 -4.95
N GLN A 50 9.49 0.06 -5.44
CA GLN A 50 9.68 0.95 -6.60
C GLN A 50 8.98 0.42 -7.86
N PRO A 51 9.07 -0.88 -8.24
CA PRO A 51 8.35 -1.40 -9.39
C PRO A 51 6.83 -1.35 -9.24
N MET A 52 6.33 -1.57 -8.02
CA MET A 52 4.91 -1.46 -7.71
C MET A 52 4.44 -0.01 -7.83
N GLU A 53 5.10 0.93 -7.16
CA GLU A 53 4.76 2.36 -7.14
C GLU A 53 4.77 2.96 -8.56
N SER A 54 5.79 2.62 -9.36
CA SER A 54 5.92 3.09 -10.74
C SER A 54 4.83 2.56 -11.68
N GLY A 55 4.11 1.50 -11.28
CA GLY A 55 2.99 0.95 -12.03
C GLY A 55 1.71 1.78 -11.96
N PHE A 56 1.60 2.70 -11.01
CA PHE A 56 0.41 3.52 -10.78
C PHE A 56 0.54 4.93 -11.36
N VAL A 57 -0.55 5.45 -11.92
CA VAL A 57 -0.73 6.89 -12.15
C VAL A 57 -1.21 7.54 -10.83
N GLN A 58 -0.85 8.81 -10.60
CA GLN A 58 -1.30 9.56 -9.40
C GLN A 58 -2.83 9.42 -9.21
N ASN A 59 -3.26 9.22 -7.96
CA ASN A 59 -4.62 8.93 -7.46
C ASN A 59 -5.16 7.49 -7.66
N LYS A 60 -4.53 6.64 -8.48
CA LYS A 60 -4.94 5.22 -8.59
C LYS A 60 -4.37 4.33 -7.49
N PHE A 61 -3.27 4.76 -6.87
CA PHE A 61 -2.70 4.07 -5.72
C PHE A 61 -3.66 4.06 -4.51
N ASP A 62 -4.31 5.18 -4.24
CA ASP A 62 -5.26 5.31 -3.12
C ASP A 62 -6.47 4.38 -3.29
N GLU A 63 -7.00 4.29 -4.51
CA GLU A 63 -8.07 3.36 -4.89
C GLU A 63 -7.62 1.90 -4.71
N PHE A 64 -6.43 1.57 -5.21
CA PHE A 64 -5.82 0.26 -5.01
C PHE A 64 -5.70 -0.08 -3.52
N MET A 65 -5.12 0.81 -2.71
CA MET A 65 -4.93 0.56 -1.29
C MET A 65 -6.26 0.38 -0.55
N ARG A 66 -7.30 1.14 -0.93
CA ARG A 66 -8.66 0.96 -0.43
C ARG A 66 -9.18 -0.45 -0.75
N HIS A 67 -9.01 -0.93 -1.99
CA HIS A 67 -9.41 -2.29 -2.38
C HIS A 67 -8.58 -3.38 -1.70
N TYR A 68 -7.27 -3.16 -1.56
CA TYR A 68 -6.37 -4.06 -0.86
C TYR A 68 -6.83 -4.25 0.59
N LEU A 69 -7.01 -3.14 1.32
CA LEU A 69 -7.47 -3.18 2.70
C LEU A 69 -8.88 -3.80 2.81
N THR A 70 -9.79 -3.47 1.90
CA THR A 70 -11.13 -4.09 1.87
C THR A 70 -11.03 -5.61 1.73
N THR A 71 -10.11 -6.10 0.89
CA THR A 71 -9.92 -7.55 0.69
C THR A 71 -9.28 -8.22 1.91
N LYS A 72 -8.41 -7.52 2.64
CA LYS A 72 -7.71 -8.08 3.81
C LYS A 72 -8.50 -7.97 5.11
N THR A 73 -9.29 -6.92 5.29
CA THR A 73 -9.99 -6.62 6.55
C THR A 73 -11.51 -6.76 6.46
N GLY A 74 -12.08 -6.82 5.25
CA GLY A 74 -13.52 -6.79 5.02
C GLY A 74 -14.17 -5.41 5.23
N VAL A 75 -13.40 -4.40 5.63
CA VAL A 75 -13.88 -3.04 5.87
C VAL A 75 -13.46 -2.14 4.71
N ILE A 76 -14.38 -1.33 4.21
CA ILE A 76 -14.10 -0.34 3.16
C ILE A 76 -13.64 0.97 3.82
N PRO A 77 -12.34 1.29 3.82
CA PRO A 77 -11.87 2.54 4.43
C PRO A 77 -12.28 3.74 3.58
N LYS A 78 -12.39 4.91 4.23
CA LYS A 78 -12.39 6.20 3.52
C LYS A 78 -10.99 6.47 2.97
N ILE A 79 -10.91 7.16 1.83
CA ILE A 79 -9.62 7.46 1.16
C ILE A 79 -8.66 8.20 2.12
N GLU A 80 -9.15 9.22 2.83
CA GLU A 80 -8.38 9.98 3.83
C GLU A 80 -7.88 9.14 5.03
N LYS A 81 -8.43 7.94 5.23
CA LYS A 81 -8.11 7.01 6.32
C LYS A 81 -7.31 5.79 5.89
N VAL A 82 -6.93 5.70 4.61
CA VAL A 82 -6.19 4.53 4.08
C VAL A 82 -4.90 4.28 4.86
N TYR A 83 -4.07 5.30 5.09
CA TYR A 83 -2.84 5.15 5.86
C TYR A 83 -3.10 4.71 7.31
N ASP A 84 -4.08 5.31 7.99
CA ASP A 84 -4.44 4.94 9.37
C ASP A 84 -4.87 3.47 9.48
N GLU A 85 -5.73 3.02 8.56
CA GLU A 85 -6.20 1.63 8.52
C GLU A 85 -5.09 0.66 8.09
N PHE A 86 -4.19 1.07 7.21
CA PHE A 86 -3.02 0.29 6.86
C PHE A 86 -2.10 0.05 8.06
N LYS A 87 -1.84 1.07 8.88
CA LYS A 87 -1.06 0.93 10.12
C LYS A 87 -1.69 -0.09 11.06
N LYS A 88 -3.01 0.04 11.31
CA LYS A 88 -3.75 -0.90 12.16
C LYS A 88 -3.62 -2.33 11.64
N TYR A 89 -3.86 -2.52 10.34
CA TYR A 89 -3.71 -3.82 9.71
C TYR A 89 -2.29 -4.37 9.91
N SER A 90 -1.24 -3.60 9.59
CA SER A 90 0.15 -3.99 9.79
C SER A 90 0.47 -4.39 11.23
N HIS A 91 -0.06 -3.67 12.23
CA HIS A 91 0.14 -4.02 13.63
C HIS A 91 -0.54 -5.33 14.04
N VAL A 92 -1.72 -5.62 13.48
CA VAL A 92 -2.42 -6.90 13.72
C VAL A 92 -1.59 -8.06 13.19
N ILE A 93 -1.16 -7.99 11.92
CA ILE A 93 -0.36 -9.08 11.33
C ILE A 93 1.06 -9.16 11.92
N ARG A 94 1.63 -8.04 12.42
CA ARG A 94 2.89 -8.07 13.18
C ARG A 94 2.78 -8.89 14.45
N ALA A 95 1.66 -8.80 15.18
CA ALA A 95 1.46 -9.54 16.42
C ALA A 95 1.45 -11.07 16.22
N GLU A 96 1.24 -11.52 14.97
CA GLU A 96 1.22 -12.94 14.58
C GLU A 96 2.61 -13.45 14.15
N ASN A 97 3.62 -12.58 14.05
CA ASN A 97 4.96 -12.91 13.51
C ASN A 97 6.08 -12.57 14.52
N GLU A 98 7.06 -13.46 14.66
CA GLU A 98 8.19 -13.27 15.61
C GLU A 98 9.25 -12.27 15.10
N ASP A 99 9.43 -12.16 13.78
CA ASP A 99 10.43 -11.28 13.16
C ASP A 99 9.81 -10.09 12.43
N SER A 100 10.27 -8.87 12.78
CA SER A 100 9.72 -7.63 12.25
C SER A 100 10.10 -7.38 10.78
N GLN A 101 11.30 -7.79 10.35
CA GLN A 101 11.72 -7.62 8.95
C GLN A 101 10.93 -8.56 8.03
N THR A 102 10.77 -9.83 8.43
CA THR A 102 10.00 -10.83 7.69
C THR A 102 8.54 -10.42 7.52
N HIS A 103 7.91 -9.92 8.59
CA HIS A 103 6.54 -9.39 8.54
C HIS A 103 6.40 -8.27 7.50
N ILE A 104 7.25 -7.23 7.59
CA ILE A 104 7.21 -6.10 6.64
C ILE A 104 7.50 -6.55 5.22
N LYS A 105 8.45 -7.48 5.03
CA LYS A 105 8.73 -8.07 3.71
C LYS A 105 7.49 -8.70 3.10
N ASN A 106 6.81 -9.56 3.86
CA ASN A 106 5.63 -10.28 3.40
C ASN A 106 4.47 -9.33 3.09
N LEU A 107 4.33 -8.27 3.89
CA LEU A 107 3.37 -7.20 3.64
C LEU A 107 3.63 -6.49 2.31
N VAL A 108 4.87 -6.08 2.05
CA VAL A 108 5.24 -5.38 0.80
C VAL A 108 5.14 -6.31 -0.42
N ILE A 109 5.51 -7.59 -0.30
CA ILE A 109 5.32 -8.59 -1.36
C ILE A 109 3.82 -8.74 -1.67
N SER A 110 2.98 -8.89 -0.62
CA SER A 110 1.54 -8.97 -0.80
C SER A 110 0.96 -7.72 -1.45
N LEU A 111 1.44 -6.53 -1.11
CA LEU A 111 1.02 -5.28 -1.77
C LEU A 111 1.38 -5.31 -3.26
N LYS A 112 2.62 -5.68 -3.58
CA LYS A 112 3.13 -5.73 -4.96
C LYS A 112 2.36 -6.73 -5.83
N ASP A 113 2.00 -7.90 -5.30
CA ASP A 113 1.23 -8.89 -6.06
C ASP A 113 -0.22 -8.42 -6.30
N TYR A 114 -0.88 -7.86 -5.29
CA TYR A 114 -2.23 -7.31 -5.44
C TYR A 114 -2.27 -6.07 -6.33
N ALA A 115 -1.22 -5.25 -6.31
CA ALA A 115 -1.06 -4.15 -7.25
C ALA A 115 -0.97 -4.66 -8.69
N GLY A 116 -0.30 -5.79 -8.90
CA GLY A 116 -0.27 -6.50 -10.19
C GLY A 116 -1.68 -6.88 -10.67
N TYR A 117 -2.47 -7.53 -9.80
CA TYR A 117 -3.86 -7.90 -10.12
C TYR A 117 -4.73 -6.66 -10.39
N PHE A 118 -4.62 -5.63 -9.56
CA PHE A 118 -5.35 -4.38 -9.76
C PHE A 118 -4.98 -3.74 -11.11
N CYS A 119 -3.69 -3.68 -11.45
CA CYS A 119 -3.24 -3.15 -12.73
C CYS A 119 -3.73 -3.97 -13.93
N ALA A 120 -3.74 -5.30 -13.82
CA ALA A 120 -4.26 -6.18 -14.87
C ALA A 120 -5.76 -5.92 -15.11
N MET A 121 -6.53 -5.84 -14.02
CA MET A 121 -7.98 -5.58 -14.06
C MET A 121 -8.32 -4.15 -14.51
N ALA A 122 -7.57 -3.13 -14.08
CA ALA A 122 -7.91 -1.73 -14.30
C ALA A 122 -7.34 -1.15 -15.61
N PHE A 123 -6.22 -1.66 -16.11
CA PHE A 123 -5.49 -1.08 -17.26
C PHE A 123 -5.41 -1.99 -18.48
N ASP A 124 -6.29 -2.99 -18.59
CA ASP A 124 -6.32 -3.94 -19.70
C ASP A 124 -4.99 -4.69 -19.95
N LYS A 125 -4.21 -4.87 -18.87
CA LYS A 125 -2.92 -5.59 -18.91
C LYS A 125 -3.06 -7.09 -18.66
N GLU A 126 -4.28 -7.61 -18.65
CA GLU A 126 -4.53 -9.03 -18.45
C GLU A 126 -4.05 -9.83 -19.66
N THR A 127 -3.27 -10.87 -19.38
CA THR A 127 -2.67 -11.75 -20.38
C THR A 127 -3.60 -12.89 -20.76
N ASP A 128 -4.44 -13.34 -19.83
CA ASP A 128 -5.46 -14.34 -20.11
C ASP A 128 -6.62 -13.73 -20.92
N LYS A 129 -6.95 -14.36 -22.05
CA LYS A 129 -7.95 -13.84 -22.99
C LYS A 129 -9.37 -13.85 -22.40
N GLU A 130 -9.74 -14.87 -21.64
CA GLU A 130 -11.09 -14.99 -21.06
C GLU A 130 -11.27 -14.01 -19.90
N LEU A 131 -10.25 -13.88 -19.03
CA LEU A 131 -10.25 -12.89 -17.96
C LEU A 131 -10.26 -11.47 -18.50
N ARG A 132 -9.49 -11.18 -19.55
CA ARG A 132 -9.47 -9.84 -20.16
C ARG A 132 -10.84 -9.41 -20.68
N VAL A 133 -11.57 -10.31 -21.36
CA VAL A 133 -12.95 -10.03 -21.82
C VAL A 133 -13.87 -9.79 -20.62
N THR A 134 -13.81 -10.66 -19.62
CA THR A 134 -14.63 -10.52 -18.41
C THR A 134 -14.35 -9.21 -17.65
N PHE A 135 -13.08 -8.83 -17.51
CA PHE A 135 -12.70 -7.56 -16.90
C PHE A 135 -13.12 -6.35 -17.71
N HIS A 136 -13.09 -6.45 -19.04
CA HIS A 136 -13.62 -5.42 -19.93
C HIS A 136 -15.12 -5.21 -19.68
N ASP A 137 -15.91 -6.27 -19.69
CA ASP A 137 -17.36 -6.21 -19.46
C ASP A 137 -17.69 -5.65 -18.06
N LEU A 138 -16.95 -6.07 -17.02
CA LEU A 138 -17.09 -5.54 -15.66
C LEU A 138 -16.74 -4.05 -15.56
N ARG A 139 -15.78 -3.56 -16.36
CA ARG A 139 -15.46 -2.12 -16.42
C ARG A 139 -16.60 -1.36 -17.06
N GLU A 140 -17.14 -1.82 -18.19
CA GLU A 140 -18.27 -1.16 -18.88
C GLU A 140 -19.51 -1.08 -17.98
N LEU A 141 -19.85 -2.16 -17.27
CA LEU A 141 -20.99 -2.18 -16.33
C LEU A 141 -20.87 -1.14 -15.19
N LYS A 142 -19.65 -0.76 -14.79
CA LYS A 142 -19.43 0.31 -13.80
C LYS A 142 -19.58 1.72 -14.40
N VAL A 143 -19.47 1.88 -15.72
CA VAL A 143 -19.64 3.18 -16.40
C VAL A 143 -21.13 3.55 -16.53
N ASP A 144 -22.03 2.58 -16.46
CA ASP A 144 -23.48 2.78 -16.60
C ASP A 144 -24.24 3.20 -15.33
N VAL A 145 -23.54 3.53 -14.24
CA VAL A 145 -24.19 4.12 -13.06
C VAL A 145 -24.07 5.65 -13.13
N VAL A 146 -25.04 6.25 -13.83
CA VAL A 146 -25.28 7.71 -13.90
C VAL A 146 -25.96 8.23 -12.66
#